data_AF-A0A7V6W7M3-F1
#
_entry.id   AF-A0A7V6W7M3-F1
#
_cell.length_a   1.000
_cell.length_b   1.000
_cell.length_c   1.000
_cell.angle_alpha   90.00
_cell.angle_beta   90.00
_cell.angle_gamma   90.00
#
_symmetry.space_group_name_H-M   'P 1'
#
loop_
_entity.id
_entity.type
_entity.pdbx_description
1 polymer ?
#
loop_
_entity_poly.entity_id
_entity_poly.type
_entity_poly.pdbx_seq_one_letter_code
_entity_poly.pdbx_strand_id
1 'polypeptide(L)' 'MSNKRLRTFDGLERKEDMMAQAYLERGVSPTKDEVKAAVQTQDKGIYPGAFCKVIPDIAGDPQWCT' A
#
# COMPACT_ATOMS: atom_id res chain seq x y z
N MET A 1 -47.52 6.73 -16.45
CA MET A 1 -46.57 7.85 -16.31
C MET A 1 -45.37 7.35 -15.53
N SER A 2 -44.20 7.37 -16.18
CA SER A 2 -42.83 7.23 -15.65
C SER A 2 -42.44 5.98 -14.86
N ASN A 3 -42.27 4.85 -15.58
CA ASN A 3 -41.30 3.82 -15.18
C ASN A 3 -39.90 4.27 -15.61
N LYS A 4 -39.23 5.07 -14.78
CA LYS A 4 -37.81 5.42 -14.99
C LYS A 4 -36.96 4.23 -14.57
N ARG A 5 -36.79 3.30 -15.52
CA ARG A 5 -35.72 2.31 -15.54
C ARG A 5 -34.39 3.07 -15.50
N LEU A 6 -33.83 3.24 -14.30
CA LEU A 6 -32.45 3.69 -14.11
C LEU A 6 -31.56 2.63 -14.76
N ARG A 7 -31.15 2.89 -16.01
CA ARG A 7 -30.03 2.22 -16.65
C ARG A 7 -28.78 2.87 -16.07
N THR A 8 -28.32 2.38 -14.93
CA THR A 8 -26.93 2.64 -14.52
C THR A 8 -26.02 1.89 -15.48
N PHE A 9 -24.97 2.58 -15.87
CA PHE A 9 -23.99 2.21 -16.87
C PHE A 9 -23.07 1.10 -16.29
N ASP A 10 -23.55 -0.14 -16.16
CA ASP A 10 -22.80 -1.27 -15.56
C ASP A 10 -21.73 -1.87 -16.49
N GLY A 11 -20.81 -1.03 -16.97
CA GLY A 11 -19.82 -1.39 -17.98
C GLY A 11 -18.36 -1.45 -17.53
N LEU A 12 -17.96 -0.73 -16.48
CA LEU A 12 -16.53 -0.55 -16.16
C LEU A 12 -16.11 -0.77 -14.69
N GLU A 13 -17.04 -0.92 -13.74
CA GLU A 13 -16.71 -1.05 -12.31
C GLU A 13 -16.34 -2.48 -11.86
N ARG A 14 -16.52 -3.52 -12.69
CA ARG A 14 -16.44 -4.91 -12.21
C ARG A 14 -15.03 -5.52 -12.07
N LYS A 15 -13.95 -4.83 -12.43
CA LYS A 15 -12.59 -5.44 -12.48
C LYS A 15 -11.69 -5.14 -11.27
N GLU A 16 -11.77 -3.95 -10.69
CA GLU A 16 -10.91 -3.58 -9.55
C GLU A 16 -11.37 -4.26 -8.24
N ASP A 17 -12.68 -4.35 -8.04
CA ASP A 17 -13.28 -4.98 -6.84
C ASP A 17 -12.95 -6.48 -6.72
N MET A 18 -12.84 -7.19 -7.85
CA MET A 18 -12.53 -8.63 -7.87
C MET A 18 -11.10 -8.93 -7.38
N MET A 19 -10.12 -8.08 -7.74
CA MET A 19 -8.74 -8.28 -7.30
C MET A 19 -8.59 -7.89 -5.83
N ALA A 20 -9.23 -6.81 -5.39
CA ALA A 20 -9.21 -6.38 -4.00
C ALA A 20 -9.82 -7.43 -3.05
N GLN A 21 -10.93 -8.08 -3.44
CA GLN A 21 -11.54 -9.14 -2.63
C GLN A 21 -10.60 -10.33 -2.39
N ALA A 22 -9.86 -10.79 -3.40
CA ALA A 22 -8.93 -11.91 -3.26
C ALA A 22 -7.79 -11.64 -2.25
N TYR A 23 -7.39 -10.37 -2.10
CA TYR A 23 -6.42 -9.95 -1.08
C TYR A 23 -7.09 -9.89 0.30
N LEU A 24 -8.30 -9.32 0.41
CA LEU A 24 -9.03 -9.22 1.66
C LEU A 24 -9.38 -10.59 2.27
N GLU A 25 -9.76 -11.57 1.43
CA GLU A 25 -10.03 -12.96 1.86
C GLU A 25 -8.81 -13.63 2.50
N ARG A 26 -7.60 -13.21 2.12
CA ARG A 26 -6.33 -13.70 2.68
C ARG A 26 -5.86 -12.87 3.87
N GLY A 27 -6.65 -11.90 4.31
CA GLY A 27 -6.30 -10.98 5.40
C GLY A 27 -5.17 -10.01 5.04
N VAL A 28 -4.92 -9.76 3.74
CA VAL A 28 -3.90 -8.82 3.28
C VAL A 28 -4.55 -7.57 2.71
N SER A 29 -4.12 -6.39 3.17
CA SER A 29 -4.68 -5.10 2.77
C SER A 29 -4.25 -4.74 1.33
N PRO A 30 -5.15 -4.74 0.33
CA PRO A 30 -4.78 -4.50 -1.07
C PRO A 30 -4.25 -3.07 -1.29
N THR A 31 -4.89 -2.09 -0.66
CA THR A 31 -4.57 -0.65 -0.79
C THR A 31 -3.42 -0.20 0.10
N LYS A 32 -3.04 -1.00 1.10
CA LYS A 32 -1.97 -0.74 2.09
C LYS A 32 -2.16 0.57 2.88
N ASP A 33 -3.38 1.04 3.07
CA ASP A 33 -3.65 2.32 3.74
C ASP A 33 -3.24 2.31 5.22
N GLU A 34 -3.44 1.17 5.90
CA GLU A 34 -2.98 0.96 7.28
C GLU A 34 -1.45 1.03 7.39
N VAL A 35 -0.74 0.46 6.41
CA VAL A 35 0.72 0.51 6.36
C VAL A 35 1.18 1.96 6.15
N LYS A 36 0.58 2.70 5.22
CA LYS A 36 0.90 4.12 4.97
C LYS A 36 0.67 4.98 6.22
N ALA A 37 -0.43 4.76 6.93
CA ALA A 37 -0.73 5.47 8.18
C ALA A 37 0.30 5.15 9.27
N ALA A 38 0.69 3.88 9.40
CA ALA A 38 1.68 3.44 10.40
C ALA A 38 3.09 4.01 10.14
N VAL A 39 3.48 4.19 8.87
CA VAL A 39 4.82 4.69 8.52
C VAL A 39 4.90 6.19 8.25
N GLN A 40 3.78 6.92 8.26
CA GLN A 40 3.75 8.35 7.92
C GLN A 40 4.64 9.20 8.84
N THR A 41 4.73 8.85 10.11
CA THR A 41 5.50 9.58 11.12
C THR A 41 6.94 9.06 11.27
N GLN A 42 7.31 7.99 10.57
CA GLN A 42 8.65 7.43 10.61
C GLN A 42 9.62 8.30 9.81
N ASP A 43 10.81 8.52 10.39
CA ASP A 43 11.92 9.17 9.71
C ASP A 43 12.34 8.40 8.44
N LYS A 44 12.70 9.13 7.38
CA LYS A 44 13.02 8.58 6.05
C LYS A 44 14.42 7.94 5.96
N GLY A 45 15.20 8.00 7.03
CA GLY A 45 16.57 7.51 7.07
C GLY A 45 17.55 8.45 6.36
N ILE A 46 18.78 7.96 6.19
CA ILE A 46 19.90 8.73 5.63
C ILE A 46 19.64 9.12 4.15
N TYR A 47 18.92 8.26 3.41
CA TYR A 47 18.70 8.42 1.98
C TYR A 47 17.21 8.62 1.65
N PRO A 48 16.74 9.87 1.52
CA PRO A 48 15.37 10.15 1.15
C PRO A 48 15.09 9.67 -0.28
N GLY A 49 14.18 8.70 -0.44
CA GLY A 49 13.81 8.10 -1.72
C GLY A 49 14.25 6.63 -1.89
N ALA A 50 15.02 6.10 -0.94
CA ALA A 50 15.26 4.66 -0.88
C ALA A 50 13.98 3.88 -0.58
N PHE A 51 13.86 2.68 -1.15
CA PHE A 51 12.70 1.79 -0.93
C PHE A 51 12.59 1.34 0.54
N CYS A 52 13.74 1.06 1.17
CA CYS A 52 13.85 0.72 2.59
C CYS A 52 14.49 1.89 3.36
N LYS A 53 14.10 2.05 4.64
CA LYS A 53 14.74 2.99 5.55
C LYS A 53 16.16 2.51 5.87
N VAL A 54 17.15 3.26 5.39
CA VAL A 54 18.56 3.03 5.72
C VAL A 54 18.90 3.80 7.00
N ILE A 55 19.39 3.08 8.01
CA ILE A 55 19.86 3.64 9.27
C ILE A 55 21.38 3.48 9.39
N PRO A 56 22.07 4.34 10.15
CA PRO A 56 23.47 4.14 10.45
C PRO A 56 23.67 2.81 11.16
N ASP A 57 24.75 2.12 10.84
CA ASP A 57 25.15 0.95 11.62
C ASP A 57 25.54 1.41 13.04
N ILE A 58 24.83 0.86 14.03
CA ILE A 58 25.03 1.19 15.45
C ILE A 58 26.17 0.34 16.04
N ALA A 59 26.44 -0.84 15.46
CA ALA A 59 27.47 -1.75 15.94
C ALA A 59 28.87 -1.29 15.52
N GLY A 60 29.01 -0.70 14.32
CA GLY A 60 30.23 -0.05 13.85
C GLY A 60 31.42 -0.99 13.73
N ASP A 61 31.16 -2.27 13.44
CA ASP A 61 32.21 -3.28 13.36
C ASP A 61 33.14 -2.99 12.17
N PRO A 62 34.43 -2.71 12.40
CA PRO A 62 35.40 -2.42 11.33
C PRO A 62 35.59 -3.57 10.33
N GLN A 63 35.20 -4.80 10.68
CA GLN A 63 35.40 -5.99 9.84
C GLN A 63 34.27 -6.24 8.83
N TRP A 64 33.10 -5.61 8.99
CA TRP A 64 31.89 -5.96 8.22
C TRP A 64 31.37 -4.86 7.29
N CYS A 65 31.94 -3.65 7.35
CA CYS A 65 31.66 -2.55 6.43
C CYS A 65 32.96 -1.87 6.00
N THR A 66 33.74 -2.53 5.13
CA THR A 66 34.85 -1.89 4.38
C THR A 66 34.40 -1.42 3.00
#